data_AF-A0A1Q4Z321-F1
#
_entry.id   AF-A0A1Q4Z321-F1
#
_cell.length_a   1.000
_cell.length_b   1.000
_cell.length_c   1.000
_cell.angle_alpha   90.00
_cell.angle_beta   90.00
_cell.angle_gamma   90.00
#
_symmetry.space_group_name_H-M   'P 1'
#
loop_
_entity.id
_entity.type
_entity.pdbx_description
1 polymer ?
#
loop_
_entity_poly.entity_id
_entity_poly.type
_entity_poly.pdbx_seq_one_letter_code
_entity_poly.pdbx_strand_id
1 'polypeptide(L)'
;MLGSLRPGMLLLADRGFYGVDLWCMGTATGADLLWRVRKDLVLPVVSNCRTAPASPRFSIGATSTALVVGCGCAVEYTIAGHEGPYRLLTTILDPSLAPAAELAALYAQ
;
A
#
# COMPACT_ATOMS: atom_id res chain seq x y z
N MET A 1 -5.90 -19.54 4.36
CA MET A 1 -6.61 -18.31 3.95
C MET A 1 -5.82 -17.46 2.94
N LEU A 2 -4.49 -17.25 3.09
CA LEU A 2 -3.69 -16.62 2.02
C LEU A 2 -3.39 -17.51 0.81
N GLY A 3 -3.31 -18.84 1.00
CA GLY A 3 -3.02 -19.79 -0.09
C GLY A 3 -4.05 -19.86 -1.22
N SER A 4 -5.18 -19.14 -1.11
CA SER A 4 -6.21 -19.03 -2.15
C SER A 4 -6.08 -17.76 -3.00
N LEU A 5 -5.20 -16.82 -2.61
CA LEU A 5 -4.95 -15.60 -3.38
C LEU A 5 -4.26 -15.94 -4.70
N ARG A 6 -4.63 -15.21 -5.75
CA ARG A 6 -4.15 -15.41 -7.12
C ARG A 6 -3.79 -14.07 -7.76
N PRO A 7 -2.95 -14.07 -8.80
CA PRO A 7 -2.74 -12.89 -9.62
C PRO A 7 -4.07 -12.30 -10.13
N GLY A 8 -4.18 -10.98 -10.11
CA GLY A 8 -5.40 -10.25 -10.45
C GLY A 8 -6.41 -10.06 -9.32
N MET A 9 -6.13 -10.58 -8.11
CA MET A 9 -6.91 -10.26 -6.91
C MET A 9 -6.27 -9.10 -6.14
N LEU A 10 -7.12 -8.26 -5.51
CA LEU A 10 -6.70 -7.23 -4.56
C LEU A 10 -7.10 -7.64 -3.13
N LEU A 11 -6.13 -7.83 -2.25
CA LEU A 11 -6.36 -8.12 -0.83
C LEU A 11 -6.37 -6.83 0.00
N LEU A 12 -7.51 -6.55 0.63
CA LEU A 12 -7.65 -5.46 1.58
C LEU A 12 -7.35 -5.93 3.00
N ALA A 13 -6.62 -5.13 3.78
CA ALA A 13 -6.35 -5.39 5.18
C ALA A 13 -6.42 -4.09 6.01
N ASP A 14 -7.11 -4.14 7.14
CA ASP A 14 -7.33 -2.97 8.01
C ASP A 14 -6.42 -3.00 9.26
N ARG A 15 -6.67 -2.06 10.18
CA ARG A 15 -5.82 -1.57 11.26
C ARG A 15 -5.46 -2.57 12.39
N GLY A 16 -5.56 -3.87 12.13
CA GLY A 16 -5.15 -4.96 13.03
C GLY A 16 -4.34 -6.06 12.36
N PHE A 17 -4.15 -6.01 11.04
CA PHE A 17 -3.42 -7.01 10.28
C PHE A 17 -2.07 -6.44 9.87
N TYR A 18 -1.12 -6.51 10.79
CA TYR A 18 0.24 -6.00 10.59
C TYR A 18 1.25 -7.12 10.76
N GLY A 19 2.07 -7.31 9.74
CA GLY A 19 3.19 -8.23 9.79
C GLY A 19 3.90 -8.24 8.46
N VAL A 20 5.21 -8.04 8.48
CA VAL A 20 6.04 -8.20 7.29
C VAL A 20 5.84 -9.60 6.70
N ASP A 21 5.65 -10.62 7.53
CA ASP A 21 5.38 -11.98 7.09
C ASP A 21 4.07 -12.10 6.30
N LEU A 22 2.98 -11.47 6.75
CA LEU A 22 1.70 -11.48 6.04
C LEU A 22 1.79 -10.72 4.71
N TRP A 23 2.55 -9.63 4.69
CA TRP A 23 2.83 -8.88 3.47
C TRP A 23 3.61 -9.76 2.49
N CYS A 24 4.59 -10.51 2.98
CA CYS A 24 5.35 -11.45 2.17
C CYS A 24 4.55 -12.62 1.66
N MET A 25 3.70 -13.19 2.49
CA MET A 25 2.83 -14.28 2.05
C MET A 25 1.83 -13.82 0.99
N GLY A 26 1.27 -12.61 1.12
CA GLY A 26 0.35 -12.06 0.14
C GLY A 26 1.03 -11.66 -1.17
N THR A 27 2.19 -11.01 -1.11
CA THR A 27 2.96 -10.68 -2.32
C THR A 27 3.46 -11.94 -3.04
N ALA A 28 3.87 -12.97 -2.31
CA ALA A 28 4.31 -14.25 -2.88
C ALA A 28 3.21 -14.98 -3.67
N THR A 29 1.93 -14.71 -3.42
CA THR A 29 0.83 -15.29 -4.22
C THR A 29 0.63 -14.56 -5.55
N GLY A 30 1.35 -13.46 -5.79
CA GLY A 30 1.20 -12.59 -6.95
C GLY A 30 -0.07 -11.74 -6.94
N ALA A 31 -0.78 -11.69 -5.81
CA ALA A 31 -1.93 -10.82 -5.63
C ALA A 31 -1.47 -9.41 -5.26
N ASP A 32 -2.27 -8.42 -5.62
CA ASP A 32 -2.05 -7.06 -5.15
C ASP A 32 -2.54 -6.91 -3.71
N LEU A 33 -1.80 -6.15 -2.92
CA LEU A 33 -2.16 -5.86 -1.54
C LEU A 33 -2.49 -4.38 -1.42
N LEU A 34 -3.53 -4.07 -0.66
CA LEU A 34 -3.85 -2.72 -0.24
C LEU A 34 -4.12 -2.74 1.25
N TRP A 35 -3.28 -2.12 2.07
CA TRP A 35 -3.40 -2.17 3.53
C TRP A 35 -3.61 -0.79 4.12
N ARG A 36 -4.64 -0.64 4.96
CA ARG A 36 -4.85 0.56 5.78
C ARG A 36 -4.02 0.45 7.06
N VAL A 37 -3.01 1.30 7.17
CA VAL A 37 -2.08 1.32 8.29
C VAL A 37 -2.25 2.58 9.14
N ARG A 38 -1.88 2.47 10.42
CA ARG A 38 -1.88 3.61 11.33
C ARG A 38 -0.84 4.63 10.88
N LYS A 39 -1.12 5.91 11.15
CA LYS A 39 -0.23 7.03 10.79
C LYS A 39 1.18 6.90 11.40
N ASP A 40 1.29 6.31 12.59
CA ASP A 40 2.51 6.15 13.38
C ASP A 40 3.34 4.90 13.02
N LEU A 41 2.90 4.10 12.03
CA LEU A 41 3.66 2.94 11.59
C LEU A 41 4.98 3.38 10.93
N VAL A 42 6.12 3.05 11.55
CA VAL A 42 7.43 3.32 10.97
C VAL A 42 7.79 2.19 10.01
N LEU A 43 7.92 2.53 8.73
CA LEU A 43 8.42 1.62 7.70
C LEU A 43 9.76 2.15 7.19
N PRO A 44 10.74 1.27 6.92
CA PRO A 44 11.99 1.69 6.29
C PRO A 44 11.68 2.18 4.87
N VAL A 45 11.79 3.49 4.67
CA VAL A 45 11.71 4.10 3.34
C VAL A 45 13.04 3.82 2.65
N VAL A 46 13.01 3.06 1.56
CA VAL A 46 14.19 2.81 0.74
C VAL A 46 13.90 3.35 -0.66
N SER A 47 14.63 4.39 -1.04
CA SER A 47 14.44 5.12 -2.30
C SER A 47 14.82 4.32 -3.55
N ASN A 48 15.23 3.05 -3.41
CA ASN A 48 15.83 2.23 -4.48
C ASN A 48 15.04 0.96 -4.81
N CYS A 49 13.72 0.94 -4.58
CA CYS A 49 12.87 -0.10 -5.12
C CYS A 49 13.12 -0.23 -6.64
N ARG A 50 13.81 -1.31 -7.03
CA ARG A 50 14.40 -1.47 -8.37
C ARG A 50 13.36 -1.63 -9.49
N THR A 51 12.07 -1.59 -9.17
CA THR A 51 10.94 -1.73 -10.09
C THR A 51 10.01 -0.51 -10.10
N ALA A 52 10.25 0.53 -9.28
CA ALA A 52 9.48 1.77 -9.35
C ALA A 52 10.28 2.83 -10.14
N PRO A 53 9.70 3.50 -11.15
CA PRO A 53 10.36 4.65 -11.77
C PRO A 53 10.63 5.73 -10.72
N ALA A 54 11.82 6.32 -10.77
CA ALA A 54 12.26 7.31 -9.80
C ALA A 54 11.49 8.65 -9.95
N SER A 55 10.56 8.93 -9.02
CA SER A 55 10.04 10.27 -8.66
C SER A 55 9.23 11.02 -9.75
N PRO A 56 8.39 12.07 -9.46
CA PRO A 56 8.32 12.91 -8.27
C PRO A 56 6.92 13.04 -7.61
N ARG A 57 6.93 13.75 -6.47
CA ARG A 57 5.78 14.20 -5.67
C ARG A 57 4.65 14.72 -6.55
N PHE A 58 3.46 14.16 -6.42
CA PHE A 58 2.23 14.77 -6.91
C PHE A 58 1.26 14.96 -5.75
N SER A 59 0.72 16.17 -5.65
CA SER A 59 -0.13 16.61 -4.56
C SER A 59 -1.47 17.07 -5.11
N ILE A 60 -2.53 16.35 -4.73
CA ILE A 60 -3.72 16.93 -4.08
C ILE A 60 -4.06 15.96 -2.93
N GLY A 61 -3.76 16.35 -1.69
CA GLY A 61 -4.12 15.62 -0.46
C GLY A 61 -3.37 14.32 -0.15
N ALA A 62 -2.82 13.61 -1.14
CA ALA A 62 -2.09 12.35 -0.95
C ALA A 62 -0.65 12.41 -1.45
N THR A 63 0.33 12.34 -0.54
CA THR A 63 1.75 12.18 -0.92
C THR A 63 2.00 10.70 -1.16
N SER A 64 2.40 10.32 -2.38
CA SER A 64 2.83 8.96 -2.70
C SER A 64 4.33 8.79 -2.43
N THR A 65 4.71 7.78 -1.64
CA THR A 65 6.12 7.45 -1.38
C THR A 65 6.37 5.97 -1.64
N ALA A 66 7.37 5.65 -2.45
CA ALA A 66 7.80 4.26 -2.64
C ALA A 66 8.60 3.79 -1.42
N LEU A 67 8.29 2.59 -0.92
CA LEU A 67 8.92 1.93 0.22
C LEU A 67 9.27 0.48 -0.13
N VAL A 68 10.11 -0.13 0.71
CA VAL A 68 10.25 -1.58 0.77
C VAL A 68 9.62 -2.09 2.06
N VAL A 69 8.67 -3.01 1.93
CA VAL A 69 8.00 -3.67 3.05
C VAL A 69 8.44 -5.14 3.03
N GLY A 70 9.53 -5.43 3.72
CA GLY A 70 10.16 -6.76 3.78
C GLY A 70 10.66 -7.25 2.43
N CYS A 71 9.79 -7.97 1.73
CA CYS A 71 10.03 -8.79 0.53
C CYS A 71 9.46 -8.16 -0.76
N GLY A 72 8.89 -6.96 -0.69
CA GLY A 72 8.34 -6.30 -1.86
C GLY A 72 8.34 -4.78 -1.74
N CYS A 73 8.09 -4.12 -2.86
CA CYS A 73 7.88 -2.68 -2.87
C CYS A 73 6.43 -2.34 -2.58
N ALA A 74 6.25 -1.20 -1.94
CA ALA A 74 4.93 -0.62 -1.70
C ALA A 74 4.93 0.86 -2.08
N VAL A 75 3.77 1.37 -2.49
CA VAL A 75 3.49 2.78 -2.51
C VAL A 75 2.65 3.11 -1.29
N GLU A 76 3.08 4.13 -0.58
CA GLU A 76 2.36 4.68 0.54
C GLU A 76 1.59 5.92 0.14
N TYR A 77 0.32 6.00 0.51
CA TYR A 77 -0.47 7.21 0.44
C TYR A 77 -0.85 7.68 1.83
N THR A 78 -0.74 8.99 2.09
CA THR A 78 -1.43 9.62 3.22
C THR A 78 -2.78 10.14 2.75
N ILE A 79 -3.86 9.72 3.40
CA ILE A 79 -5.23 10.14 3.04
C ILE A 79 -5.80 10.98 4.19
N ALA A 80 -6.36 12.14 3.87
CA ALA A 80 -7.18 12.90 4.81
C ALA A 80 -8.57 12.24 4.92
N GLY A 81 -8.83 11.53 6.02
CA GLY A 81 -10.13 10.92 6.31
C GLY A 81 -10.97 11.72 7.31
N HIS A 82 -12.25 11.39 7.41
CA HIS A 82 -13.19 11.99 8.38
C HIS A 82 -12.77 11.78 9.84
N GLU A 83 -12.17 10.62 10.16
CA GLU A 83 -11.62 10.30 11.50
C GLU A 83 -10.17 10.80 11.69
N GLY A 84 -9.68 11.64 10.77
CA GLY A 84 -8.29 12.08 10.71
C GLY A 84 -7.46 11.35 9.65
N PRO A 85 -6.19 11.75 9.48
CA PRO A 85 -5.34 11.21 8.44
C PRO A 85 -4.94 9.75 8.74
N TYR A 86 -5.02 8.90 7.73
CA TYR A 86 -4.55 7.53 7.77
C TYR A 86 -3.64 7.23 6.58
N ARG A 87 -2.89 6.13 6.66
CA ARG A 87 -1.94 5.74 5.61
C ARG A 87 -2.44 4.48 4.90
N LEU A 88 -2.21 4.41 3.60
CA LEU A 88 -2.46 3.23 2.77
C LEU A 88 -1.14 2.73 2.21
N LEU A 89 -0.93 1.42 2.22
CA LEU A 89 0.20 0.77 1.56
C LEU A 89 -0.35 -0.08 0.42
N THR A 90 0.21 0.01 -0.78
CA THR A 90 -0.18 -0.84 -1.89
C THR A 90 1.01 -1.41 -2.64
N THR A 91 0.89 -2.64 -3.15
CA THR A 91 1.90 -3.23 -4.06
C THR A 91 1.79 -2.70 -5.48
N ILE A 92 0.71 -1.99 -5.81
CA ILE A 92 0.52 -1.36 -7.12
C ILE A 92 1.39 -0.11 -7.19
N LEU A 93 2.53 -0.23 -7.89
CA LEU A 93 3.57 0.80 -7.90
C LEU A 93 3.26 1.99 -8.82
N ASP A 94 2.32 1.83 -9.75
CA ASP A 94 1.89 2.89 -10.66
C ASP A 94 0.69 3.64 -10.06
N PRO A 95 0.86 4.91 -9.64
CA PRO A 95 -0.23 5.71 -9.08
C PRO A 95 -1.36 6.00 -10.06
N SER A 96 -1.11 5.91 -11.37
CA SER A 96 -2.14 6.09 -12.40
C SER A 96 -3.10 4.90 -12.46
N LEU A 97 -2.63 3.70 -12.11
CA LEU A 97 -3.45 2.49 -12.01
C LEU A 97 -4.18 2.38 -10.66
N ALA A 98 -3.64 3.00 -9.62
CA ALA A 98 -4.19 2.94 -8.27
C ALA A 98 -4.20 4.32 -7.60
N PRO A 99 -5.11 5.23 -8.01
CA PRO A 99 -5.22 6.55 -7.42
C PRO A 99 -5.61 6.49 -5.94
N ALA A 100 -4.96 7.33 -5.13
CA ALA A 100 -5.12 7.37 -3.68
C ALA A 100 -6.59 7.50 -3.22
N ALA A 101 -7.39 8.32 -3.92
CA ALA A 101 -8.80 8.54 -3.60
C ALA A 101 -9.67 7.30 -3.88
N GLU A 102 -9.39 6.57 -4.97
CA GLU A 102 -10.10 5.35 -5.31
C GLU A 102 -9.77 4.22 -4.32
N LEU A 103 -8.49 4.06 -3.97
CA LEU A 103 -8.06 3.11 -2.94
C LEU A 103 -8.67 3.42 -1.57
N ALA A 104 -8.77 4.71 -1.22
CA ALA A 104 -9.43 5.15 0.00
C ALA A 104 -10.94 4.82 0.01
N ALA A 105 -11.62 4.99 -1.13
CA ALA A 105 -13.04 4.68 -1.27
C ALA A 105 -13.34 3.19 -1.04
N LEU A 106 -12.39 2.28 -1.33
CA LEU A 106 -12.55 0.85 -1.05
C LEU A 106 -12.67 0.52 0.46
N TYR A 107 -12.22 1.41 1.35
CA TYR A 107 -12.35 1.28 2.80
C TYR A 107 -13.52 2.07 3.40
N ALA A 108 -14.28 2.78 2.58
CA ALA A 108 -15.38 3.64 3.02
C ALA A 108 -16.74 2.95 3.03
N GLN A 109 -16.77 1.61 2.97
CA GLN A 109 -17.99 0.80 3.13
C GLN A 109 -18.38 0.61 4.58
#